data_AF-V5S8W2-F1
#
_entry.id   AF-V5S8W2-F1
#
_cell.length_a   1.000
_cell.length_b   1.000
_cell.length_c   1.000
_cell.angle_alpha   90.00
_cell.angle_beta   90.00
_cell.angle_gamma   90.00
#
_symmetry.space_group_name_H-M   'P 1'
#
loop_
_entity.id
_entity.type
_entity.pdbx_description
1 polymer ?
#
loop_
_entity_poly.entity_id
_entity_poly.type
_entity_poly.pdbx_seq_one_letter_code
_entity_poly.pdbx_strand_id
1 'polypeptide(L)'
;MPHRAVRGPLSGARAARGRVFVDLSTAFVAPSYSRQASLTQAQLVDNTENLALPYIMPSQSQKHVTHNEALRALDAVVQLAVADKDLGTPPSSPDPGARYIVGAGPTGAWSGHASDVAAWQDGAWAFYRPIAGWLAWVHDESRLYLYSGGGWTEAPGGGGSGLVPKGAWSDAATYNAGDLVEHEGHVFLSNADGNIDHEPDATTPGSTAEWTYFSIVTGGGGGGGGDVNPVSLVGINDTADATNRLAVSSPASLFSHEGDDHRLKINKAAAGDTASVLFQTDFVGHAEFGLTGDNDWHVKVSADGTAWHEAIVVNRATGAVSLPNTAGGGGGGRELLTANRTYYVRTDGNDSNDGLSNSSGGAFLTIQKAIDVVGGLDTSIYDVTISIASGTYTTPIVLKNFVGAGLCTLACSSGTAVIGVTGSNAIRGTLITSRYRLGAGIRIQTTTSGSCIYLEKSALQLEGCEFGACASVHVVLDSAWCYVLASYTISGSAAQHILASTGSQFIYLGGLTVALTGTPAFNPFVSATIGSVVRAAGLTFSGSATGSRYSSTLNGAISSGGNPNYFPGNAAGSVATGGQYA
;
A
#
# COMPACT_ATOMS: atom_id res chain seq x y z
N MET A 1 -61.45 6.22 -15.28
CA MET A 1 -61.60 6.47 -16.73
C MET A 1 -60.24 6.84 -17.30
N PRO A 2 -59.79 6.27 -18.42
CA PRO A 2 -58.47 6.54 -18.98
C PRO A 2 -58.50 7.72 -19.97
N HIS A 3 -57.35 8.37 -20.20
CA HIS A 3 -57.10 9.06 -21.46
C HIS A 3 -55.85 8.52 -22.15
N ARG A 4 -55.88 8.60 -23.48
CA ARG A 4 -55.21 7.68 -24.40
C ARG A 4 -54.26 8.45 -25.31
N ALA A 5 -53.03 7.96 -25.48
CA ALA A 5 -52.09 8.44 -26.52
C ALA A 5 -51.68 7.25 -27.40
N VAL A 6 -51.68 7.43 -28.72
CA VAL A 6 -51.60 6.34 -29.72
C VAL A 6 -50.80 6.78 -30.96
N ARG A 7 -49.90 5.87 -31.41
CA ARG A 7 -49.19 5.77 -32.72
C ARG A 7 -47.95 6.65 -32.99
N GLY A 8 -46.82 5.96 -33.22
CA GLY A 8 -45.69 6.41 -34.08
C GLY A 8 -45.96 6.13 -35.57
N PRO A 9 -44.94 5.97 -36.45
CA PRO A 9 -44.26 4.65 -36.54
C PRO A 9 -42.80 4.57 -37.08
N LEU A 10 -42.10 3.47 -36.74
CA LEU A 10 -41.15 2.64 -37.54
C LEU A 10 -39.88 3.26 -38.19
N SER A 11 -38.72 2.59 -38.31
CA SER A 11 -38.24 1.24 -37.91
C SER A 11 -36.78 1.37 -37.39
N GLY A 12 -35.89 0.39 -37.18
CA GLY A 12 -35.82 -1.09 -37.36
C GLY A 12 -34.34 -1.53 -37.17
N ALA A 13 -33.94 -2.77 -36.90
CA ALA A 13 -34.66 -4.02 -36.61
C ALA A 13 -33.90 -4.86 -35.54
N ARG A 14 -34.62 -5.61 -34.71
CA ARG A 14 -34.09 -6.76 -33.93
C ARG A 14 -35.10 -7.90 -34.02
N ALA A 15 -34.64 -9.10 -34.40
CA ALA A 15 -35.49 -10.27 -34.54
C ALA A 15 -35.88 -10.86 -33.17
N ALA A 16 -37.12 -11.35 -33.06
CA ALA A 16 -37.69 -11.87 -31.82
C ALA A 16 -37.40 -13.37 -31.63
N ARG A 17 -37.22 -13.81 -30.38
CA ARG A 17 -37.36 -15.22 -29.98
C ARG A 17 -38.80 -15.51 -29.59
N GLY A 18 -39.48 -16.39 -30.32
CA GLY A 18 -40.72 -17.02 -29.87
C GLY A 18 -40.42 -18.15 -28.87
N ARG A 19 -41.26 -18.31 -27.85
CA ARG A 19 -41.18 -19.43 -26.90
C ARG A 19 -41.87 -20.68 -27.49
N VAL A 20 -41.25 -21.84 -27.29
CA VAL A 20 -41.95 -23.13 -27.26
C VAL A 20 -41.74 -23.70 -25.85
N PHE A 21 -42.82 -24.13 -25.21
CA PHE A 21 -42.76 -24.90 -23.97
C PHE A 21 -42.67 -26.39 -24.31
N VAL A 22 -41.69 -27.08 -23.76
CA VAL A 22 -41.69 -28.54 -23.60
C VAL A 22 -41.23 -28.84 -22.17
N ASP A 23 -41.92 -29.76 -21.52
CA ASP A 23 -41.65 -30.23 -20.17
C ASP A 23 -40.33 -31.02 -20.10
N LEU A 24 -39.48 -30.67 -19.13
CA LEU A 24 -38.33 -31.46 -18.69
C LEU A 24 -38.24 -31.41 -17.17
N SER A 25 -38.98 -32.32 -16.54
CA SER A 25 -38.92 -32.63 -15.12
C SER A 25 -37.62 -33.35 -14.71
N THR A 26 -36.46 -32.72 -14.93
CA THR A 26 -35.16 -33.06 -14.29
C THR A 26 -34.11 -31.96 -14.53
N ALA A 27 -33.75 -31.20 -13.48
CA ALA A 27 -32.40 -30.63 -13.22
C ALA A 27 -32.44 -29.55 -12.11
N PHE A 28 -32.66 -29.94 -10.86
CA PHE A 28 -32.37 -29.07 -9.70
C PHE A 28 -32.10 -29.90 -8.44
N VAL A 29 -30.84 -30.27 -8.21
CA VAL A 29 -30.16 -30.50 -6.92
C VAL A 29 -28.65 -30.53 -7.22
N ALA A 30 -27.82 -29.91 -6.38
CA ALA A 30 -26.37 -29.86 -6.55
C ALA A 30 -25.70 -31.24 -6.36
N PRO A 31 -24.58 -31.55 -7.05
CA PRO A 31 -23.72 -32.68 -6.67
C PRO A 31 -23.01 -32.33 -5.36
N SER A 32 -23.36 -33.05 -4.30
CA SER A 32 -22.67 -32.97 -3.01
C SER A 32 -21.25 -33.51 -3.11
N TYR A 33 -20.39 -33.01 -2.22
CA TYR A 33 -19.01 -33.44 -2.01
C TYR A 33 -18.96 -34.83 -1.34
N SER A 34 -19.45 -35.87 -2.04
CA SER A 34 -19.45 -37.25 -1.53
C SER A 34 -19.73 -38.30 -2.61
N ARG A 35 -18.67 -38.84 -3.21
CA ARG A 35 -18.44 -40.29 -3.35
C ARG A 35 -17.02 -40.46 -3.87
N GLN A 36 -16.22 -41.24 -3.16
CA GLN A 36 -15.01 -41.83 -3.74
C GLN A 36 -15.44 -42.55 -5.01
N ALA A 37 -14.94 -42.11 -6.17
CA ALA A 37 -14.80 -43.02 -7.29
C ALA A 37 -13.85 -44.10 -6.78
N SER A 38 -14.39 -45.30 -6.55
CA SER A 38 -13.59 -46.45 -6.16
C SER A 38 -12.67 -46.78 -7.33
N LEU A 39 -11.46 -46.22 -7.30
CA LEU A 39 -10.32 -46.75 -8.02
C LEU A 39 -10.29 -48.25 -7.69
N THR A 40 -10.53 -49.07 -8.70
CA THR A 40 -10.44 -50.52 -8.56
C THR A 40 -9.06 -50.87 -8.03
N GLN A 41 -9.01 -51.79 -7.07
CA GLN A 41 -7.85 -52.13 -6.24
C GLN A 41 -6.62 -52.58 -7.05
N ALA A 42 -5.93 -51.61 -7.63
CA ALA A 42 -4.65 -51.67 -8.32
C ALA A 42 -4.02 -50.26 -8.19
N GLN A 43 -2.75 -50.19 -7.80
CA GLN A 43 -1.97 -48.95 -7.65
C GLN A 43 -2.39 -47.97 -6.52
N LEU A 44 -2.63 -48.50 -5.32
CA LEU A 44 -2.00 -47.93 -4.12
C LEU A 44 -0.88 -48.89 -3.73
N VAL A 45 0.30 -48.69 -4.33
CA VAL A 45 1.53 -49.33 -3.84
C VAL A 45 2.07 -48.38 -2.79
N ASP A 46 1.88 -48.72 -1.51
CA ASP A 46 2.30 -47.85 -0.39
C ASP A 46 3.83 -47.86 -0.18
N ASN A 47 4.54 -48.79 -0.83
CA ASN A 47 5.98 -49.02 -0.71
C ASN A 47 6.65 -49.14 -2.08
N THR A 48 7.98 -49.08 -2.13
CA THR A 48 8.78 -49.49 -3.29
C THR A 48 8.77 -51.02 -3.48
N GLU A 49 8.98 -51.49 -4.71
CA GLU A 49 8.72 -52.89 -5.10
C GLU A 49 9.80 -53.88 -4.61
N ASN A 50 11.09 -53.50 -4.62
CA ASN A 50 12.20 -54.40 -4.27
C ASN A 50 12.57 -54.34 -2.78
N LEU A 51 12.62 -53.13 -2.21
CA LEU A 51 13.11 -52.85 -0.86
C LEU A 51 12.00 -52.59 0.17
N ALA A 52 10.73 -52.57 -0.28
CA ALA A 52 9.57 -52.27 0.55
C ALA A 52 9.67 -50.95 1.34
N LEU A 53 10.32 -49.93 0.77
CA LEU A 53 10.47 -48.61 1.41
C LEU A 53 9.16 -47.81 1.31
N PRO A 54 8.60 -47.29 2.41
CA PRO A 54 7.31 -46.62 2.39
C PRO A 54 7.38 -45.29 1.65
N TYR A 55 6.46 -45.10 0.69
CA TYR A 55 6.29 -43.82 0.01
C TYR A 55 5.61 -42.80 0.92
N ILE A 56 5.94 -41.52 0.71
CA ILE A 56 5.17 -40.43 1.29
C ILE A 56 3.85 -40.33 0.52
N MET A 57 2.73 -40.35 1.24
CA MET A 57 1.39 -40.21 0.66
C MET A 57 1.25 -38.92 -0.18
N PRO A 58 0.41 -38.93 -1.23
CA PRO A 58 0.10 -37.73 -2.01
C PRO A 58 -0.39 -36.54 -1.17
N SER A 59 -0.35 -35.35 -1.77
CA SER A 59 -0.78 -34.07 -1.17
C SER A 59 0.08 -33.53 -0.01
N GLN A 60 1.24 -34.15 0.29
CA GLN A 60 2.24 -33.61 1.24
C GLN A 60 3.08 -32.46 0.62
N SER A 61 2.43 -31.37 0.19
CA SER A 61 3.06 -30.17 -0.38
C SER A 61 4.13 -30.47 -1.45
N GLN A 62 3.82 -31.38 -2.39
CA GLN A 62 4.70 -31.91 -3.44
C GLN A 62 6.03 -32.56 -3.02
N LYS A 63 6.38 -32.60 -1.72
CA LYS A 63 7.58 -33.32 -1.23
C LYS A 63 7.56 -34.80 -1.59
N HIS A 64 6.37 -35.39 -1.65
CA HIS A 64 6.16 -36.77 -2.08
C HIS A 64 6.63 -37.03 -3.52
N VAL A 65 6.61 -36.04 -4.42
CA VAL A 65 7.03 -36.24 -5.82
C VAL A 65 8.52 -36.54 -5.88
N THR A 66 9.35 -35.59 -5.46
CA THR A 66 10.82 -35.73 -5.51
C THR A 66 11.35 -36.78 -4.52
N HIS A 67 10.70 -36.96 -3.37
CA HIS A 67 11.10 -37.98 -2.42
C HIS A 67 10.75 -39.41 -2.91
N ASN A 68 9.55 -39.64 -3.46
CA ASN A 68 9.18 -40.97 -3.96
C ASN A 68 9.91 -41.30 -5.27
N GLU A 69 10.32 -40.30 -6.04
CA GLU A 69 11.27 -40.48 -7.16
C GLU A 69 12.66 -40.91 -6.67
N ALA A 70 13.21 -40.27 -5.63
CA ALA A 70 14.46 -40.70 -5.01
C ALA A 70 14.35 -42.11 -4.38
N LEU A 71 13.22 -42.45 -3.75
CA LEU A 71 12.97 -43.80 -3.23
C LEU A 71 12.90 -44.85 -4.36
N ARG A 72 12.27 -44.54 -5.50
CA ARG A 72 12.28 -45.42 -6.69
C ARG A 72 13.68 -45.61 -7.27
N ALA A 73 14.49 -44.56 -7.32
CA ALA A 73 15.89 -44.67 -7.73
C ALA A 73 16.69 -45.58 -6.77
N LEU A 74 16.55 -45.38 -5.45
CA LEU A 74 17.19 -46.23 -4.45
C LEU A 74 16.73 -47.69 -4.55
N ASP A 75 15.43 -47.93 -4.74
CA ASP A 75 14.85 -49.27 -4.95
C ASP A 75 15.41 -49.97 -6.19
N ALA A 76 15.69 -49.21 -7.25
CA ALA A 76 16.32 -49.74 -8.45
C ALA A 76 17.79 -50.13 -8.20
N VAL A 77 18.59 -49.24 -7.59
CA VAL A 77 20.07 -49.35 -7.62
C VAL A 77 20.71 -49.92 -6.35
N VAL A 78 20.05 -49.88 -5.20
CA VAL A 78 20.59 -50.44 -3.95
C VAL A 78 20.39 -51.95 -3.93
N GLN A 79 21.44 -52.70 -3.58
CA GLN A 79 21.49 -54.17 -3.70
C GLN A 79 21.00 -54.63 -5.08
N LEU A 80 21.59 -54.04 -6.13
CA LEU A 80 21.21 -54.25 -7.51
C LEU A 80 21.31 -55.74 -7.89
N ALA A 81 20.14 -56.33 -8.16
CA ALA A 81 19.99 -57.65 -8.70
C ALA A 81 19.07 -57.58 -9.92
N VAL A 82 19.57 -58.05 -11.07
CA VAL A 82 18.92 -57.97 -12.38
C VAL A 82 18.60 -59.37 -12.89
N ALA A 83 17.49 -59.49 -13.63
CA ALA A 83 17.04 -60.77 -14.16
C ALA A 83 17.99 -61.30 -15.26
N ASP A 84 18.50 -60.41 -16.10
CA ASP A 84 19.27 -60.65 -17.33
C ASP A 84 20.10 -59.39 -17.65
N LYS A 85 21.22 -59.55 -18.35
CA LYS A 85 22.15 -58.47 -18.74
C LYS A 85 22.52 -58.37 -20.23
N ASP A 86 22.01 -59.24 -21.09
CA ASP A 86 22.29 -59.19 -22.54
C ASP A 86 21.05 -59.13 -23.44
N LEU A 87 19.85 -59.16 -22.85
CA LEU A 87 18.61 -58.86 -23.54
C LEU A 87 18.61 -57.45 -24.19
N GLY A 88 18.38 -57.39 -25.51
CA GLY A 88 18.27 -56.14 -26.26
C GLY A 88 16.84 -55.63 -26.47
N THR A 89 15.81 -56.38 -26.07
CA THR A 89 14.40 -56.02 -26.30
C THR A 89 13.63 -56.12 -25.00
N PRO A 90 12.92 -55.06 -24.54
CA PRO A 90 12.17 -55.11 -23.29
C PRO A 90 11.16 -56.26 -23.28
N PRO A 91 11.01 -56.98 -22.15
CA PRO A 91 9.90 -57.89 -21.94
C PRO A 91 8.55 -57.19 -22.20
N SER A 92 7.59 -57.90 -22.80
CA SER A 92 6.26 -57.37 -23.10
C SER A 92 5.32 -57.31 -21.90
N SER A 93 5.68 -57.98 -20.80
CA SER A 93 4.94 -58.01 -19.54
C SER A 93 5.92 -58.24 -18.36
N PRO A 94 6.80 -57.26 -18.05
CA PRO A 94 7.72 -57.34 -16.92
C PRO A 94 6.95 -57.28 -15.58
N ASP A 95 7.46 -57.98 -14.57
CA ASP A 95 6.94 -57.89 -13.20
C ASP A 95 7.25 -56.51 -12.58
N PRO A 96 6.40 -55.97 -11.68
CA PRO A 96 6.70 -54.76 -10.92
C PRO A 96 8.05 -54.87 -10.21
N GLY A 97 8.90 -53.84 -10.34
CA GLY A 97 10.24 -53.82 -9.76
C GLY A 97 11.29 -54.61 -10.53
N ALA A 98 10.96 -55.31 -11.63
CA ALA A 98 11.93 -56.08 -12.41
C ALA A 98 13.04 -55.18 -12.99
N ARG A 99 14.29 -55.65 -12.89
CA ARG A 99 15.50 -54.91 -13.30
C ARG A 99 16.30 -55.71 -14.32
N TYR A 100 16.90 -55.01 -15.27
CA TYR A 100 17.71 -55.54 -16.37
C TYR A 100 18.93 -54.66 -16.58
N ILE A 101 20.04 -55.24 -17.03
CA ILE A 101 21.07 -54.45 -17.72
C ILE A 101 20.75 -54.52 -19.22
N VAL A 102 20.65 -53.37 -19.88
CA VAL A 102 20.24 -53.30 -21.28
C VAL A 102 21.38 -53.77 -22.19
N GLY A 103 21.14 -54.81 -22.98
CA GLY A 103 22.11 -55.38 -23.92
C GLY A 103 22.58 -54.39 -25.01
N ALA A 104 23.67 -54.74 -25.70
CA ALA A 104 24.39 -53.86 -26.62
C ALA A 104 23.60 -53.40 -27.88
N GLY A 105 22.48 -54.06 -28.19
CA GLY A 105 21.60 -53.73 -29.32
C GLY A 105 20.17 -53.42 -28.87
N PRO A 106 19.92 -52.31 -28.16
CA PRO A 106 18.62 -52.01 -27.59
C PRO A 106 17.56 -51.68 -28.65
N THR A 107 16.34 -52.15 -28.43
CA THR A 107 15.17 -51.88 -29.28
C THR A 107 13.94 -51.45 -28.47
N GLY A 108 12.92 -50.94 -29.16
CA GLY A 108 11.66 -50.53 -28.52
C GLY A 108 11.89 -49.46 -27.46
N ALA A 109 11.30 -49.63 -26.28
CA ALA A 109 11.43 -48.69 -25.17
C ALA A 109 12.87 -48.55 -24.61
N TRP A 110 13.76 -49.53 -24.87
CA TRP A 110 15.16 -49.49 -24.39
C TRP A 110 16.10 -48.75 -25.35
N SER A 111 15.62 -48.31 -26.53
CA SER A 111 16.44 -47.67 -27.57
C SER A 111 17.22 -46.47 -27.03
N GLY A 112 18.56 -46.50 -27.16
CA GLY A 112 19.45 -45.46 -26.67
C GLY A 112 20.09 -45.73 -25.29
N HIS A 113 19.60 -46.73 -24.55
CA HIS A 113 20.01 -47.03 -23.17
C HIS A 113 20.98 -48.22 -23.04
N ALA A 114 21.81 -48.49 -24.04
CA ALA A 114 22.76 -49.61 -24.00
C ALA A 114 23.69 -49.53 -22.77
N SER A 115 23.81 -50.64 -22.04
CA SER A 115 24.51 -50.79 -20.76
C SER A 115 23.92 -50.05 -19.54
N ASP A 116 22.84 -49.27 -19.69
CA ASP A 116 22.12 -48.69 -18.56
C ASP A 116 21.34 -49.80 -17.80
N VAL A 117 21.02 -49.56 -16.53
CA VAL A 117 20.10 -50.40 -15.75
C VAL A 117 18.66 -49.95 -16.04
N ALA A 118 17.86 -50.81 -16.66
CA ALA A 118 16.44 -50.59 -16.86
C ALA A 118 15.62 -51.21 -15.72
N ALA A 119 14.75 -50.43 -15.08
CA ALA A 119 13.83 -50.90 -14.03
C ALA A 119 12.37 -50.66 -14.43
N TRP A 120 11.51 -51.65 -14.25
CA TRP A 120 10.07 -51.50 -14.47
C TRP A 120 9.39 -50.98 -13.21
N GLN A 121 8.99 -49.71 -13.23
CA GLN A 121 8.48 -48.98 -12.07
C GLN A 121 7.30 -48.09 -12.49
N ASP A 122 6.21 -48.11 -11.71
CA ASP A 122 5.01 -47.30 -11.94
C ASP A 122 4.42 -47.44 -13.37
N GLY A 123 4.50 -48.65 -13.94
CA GLY A 123 3.99 -48.96 -15.28
C GLY A 123 4.85 -48.44 -16.44
N ALA A 124 6.09 -48.01 -16.19
CA ALA A 124 7.04 -47.54 -17.20
C ALA A 124 8.46 -48.07 -16.96
N TRP A 125 9.32 -47.95 -17.97
CA TRP A 125 10.76 -48.19 -17.84
C TRP A 125 11.47 -46.93 -17.36
N ALA A 126 12.13 -47.00 -16.21
CA ALA A 126 13.12 -46.04 -15.76
C ALA A 126 14.54 -46.54 -16.10
N PHE A 127 15.45 -45.63 -16.45
CA PHE A 127 16.83 -45.98 -16.83
C PHE A 127 17.83 -45.27 -15.93
N TYR A 128 18.75 -46.05 -15.38
CA TYR A 128 19.80 -45.59 -14.48
C TYR A 128 21.15 -45.92 -15.09
N ARG A 129 21.87 -44.88 -15.54
CA ARG A 129 23.20 -45.04 -16.12
C ARG A 129 24.21 -45.38 -15.01
N PRO A 130 24.85 -46.56 -15.03
CA PRO A 130 25.82 -46.93 -14.00
C PRO A 130 27.08 -46.06 -14.07
N ILE A 131 27.73 -45.91 -12.92
CA ILE A 131 29.07 -45.31 -12.81
C ILE A 131 30.08 -46.40 -12.40
N ALA A 132 31.36 -46.16 -12.67
CA ALA A 132 32.42 -47.12 -12.34
C ALA A 132 32.38 -47.52 -10.85
N GLY A 133 32.45 -48.83 -10.57
CA GLY A 133 32.31 -49.37 -9.22
C GLY A 133 30.93 -49.94 -8.88
N TRP A 134 29.90 -49.76 -9.72
CA TRP A 134 28.59 -50.41 -9.49
C TRP A 134 28.69 -51.93 -9.60
N LEU A 135 28.08 -52.63 -8.65
CA LEU A 135 27.96 -54.08 -8.64
C LEU A 135 26.51 -54.50 -8.91
N ALA A 136 26.31 -55.52 -9.74
CA ALA A 136 25.00 -56.11 -10.05
C ALA A 136 25.07 -57.64 -9.97
N TRP A 137 24.17 -58.26 -9.20
CA TRP A 137 23.96 -59.71 -9.31
C TRP A 137 23.05 -60.00 -10.51
N VAL A 138 23.46 -60.91 -11.39
CA VAL A 138 22.68 -61.28 -12.58
C VAL A 138 22.14 -62.71 -12.37
N HIS A 139 20.81 -62.84 -12.35
CA HIS A 139 20.12 -64.05 -11.88
C HIS A 139 20.23 -65.24 -12.85
N ASP A 140 20.09 -65.00 -14.15
CA ASP A 140 20.20 -66.01 -15.22
C ASP A 140 21.58 -66.69 -15.27
N GLU A 141 22.65 -65.93 -15.05
CA GLU A 141 24.03 -66.39 -15.05
C GLU A 141 24.53 -66.82 -13.65
N SER A 142 23.80 -66.43 -12.59
CA SER A 142 24.19 -66.63 -11.19
C SER A 142 25.60 -66.10 -10.87
N ARG A 143 25.89 -64.88 -11.33
CA ARG A 143 27.20 -64.20 -11.22
C ARG A 143 27.04 -62.76 -10.76
N LEU A 144 28.10 -62.24 -10.16
CA LEU A 144 28.23 -60.82 -9.82
C LEU A 144 29.00 -60.11 -10.95
N TYR A 145 28.52 -58.94 -11.35
CA TYR A 145 29.13 -58.09 -12.38
C TYR A 145 29.51 -56.74 -11.80
N LEU A 146 30.64 -56.19 -12.25
CA LEU A 146 31.16 -54.87 -11.94
C LEU A 146 31.06 -53.99 -13.19
N TYR A 147 30.54 -52.77 -13.05
CA TYR A 147 30.64 -51.76 -14.10
C TYR A 147 32.02 -51.07 -14.05
N SER A 148 32.80 -51.20 -15.10
CA SER A 148 34.18 -50.70 -15.20
C SER A 148 34.29 -49.24 -15.68
N GLY A 149 33.15 -48.58 -15.95
CA GLY A 149 33.09 -47.28 -16.65
C GLY A 149 32.99 -47.40 -18.17
N GLY A 150 33.47 -48.51 -18.75
CA GLY A 150 33.33 -48.84 -20.18
C GLY A 150 32.23 -49.88 -20.49
N GLY A 151 31.79 -50.65 -19.48
CA GLY A 151 30.80 -51.71 -19.63
C GLY A 151 30.72 -52.58 -18.38
N TRP A 152 29.79 -53.54 -18.38
CA TRP A 152 29.66 -54.54 -17.31
C TRP A 152 30.60 -55.73 -17.58
N THR A 153 31.46 -56.04 -16.62
CA THR A 153 32.41 -57.16 -16.63
C THR A 153 32.17 -58.05 -15.42
N GLU A 154 32.47 -59.34 -15.48
CA GLU A 154 32.29 -60.23 -14.31
C GLU A 154 33.17 -59.73 -13.14
N ALA A 155 32.59 -59.61 -11.95
CA ALA A 155 33.29 -59.16 -10.76
C ALA A 155 34.24 -60.26 -10.24
N PRO A 156 35.50 -59.94 -9.88
CA PRO A 156 36.40 -60.92 -9.31
C PRO A 156 35.82 -61.51 -8.01
N GLY A 157 35.79 -62.85 -7.92
CA GLY A 157 35.18 -63.57 -6.78
C GLY A 157 34.06 -64.55 -7.15
N GLY A 158 33.63 -64.61 -8.42
CA GLY A 158 32.65 -65.58 -8.92
C GLY A 158 33.03 -67.07 -8.72
N GLY A 159 34.28 -67.36 -8.35
CA GLY A 159 34.69 -68.66 -7.83
C GLY A 159 36.09 -68.65 -7.22
N GLY A 160 36.23 -69.15 -5.99
CA GLY A 160 37.49 -69.67 -5.45
C GLY A 160 38.22 -68.81 -4.39
N SER A 161 38.39 -67.51 -4.61
CA SER A 161 39.10 -66.62 -3.67
C SER A 161 38.16 -65.60 -3.04
N GLY A 162 38.12 -65.57 -1.71
CA GLY A 162 37.39 -64.53 -0.96
C GLY A 162 38.16 -63.20 -0.97
N LEU A 163 37.45 -62.09 -0.81
CA LEU A 163 38.06 -60.77 -0.67
C LEU A 163 38.82 -60.70 0.67
N VAL A 164 40.14 -60.45 0.64
CA VAL A 164 40.99 -60.44 1.85
C VAL A 164 41.54 -59.03 2.11
N PRO A 165 41.08 -58.31 3.14
CA PRO A 165 41.64 -57.01 3.51
C PRO A 165 43.11 -57.12 3.98
N LYS A 166 43.97 -56.26 3.42
CA LYS A 166 45.39 -56.13 3.78
C LYS A 166 45.75 -54.80 4.43
N GLY A 167 44.87 -53.80 4.37
CA GLY A 167 45.14 -52.44 4.84
C GLY A 167 45.88 -51.62 3.80
N ALA A 168 46.69 -50.65 4.24
CA ALA A 168 47.39 -49.73 3.35
C ALA A 168 48.39 -50.44 2.41
N TRP A 169 48.53 -49.91 1.19
CA TRP A 169 49.51 -50.38 0.21
C TRP A 169 50.95 -50.17 0.68
N SER A 170 51.84 -51.08 0.28
CA SER A 170 53.29 -50.99 0.45
C SER A 170 54.01 -51.70 -0.69
N ASP A 171 55.03 -51.03 -1.22
CA ASP A 171 56.10 -51.53 -2.08
C ASP A 171 56.67 -52.91 -1.66
N ALA A 172 56.85 -53.13 -0.36
CA ALA A 172 57.46 -54.35 0.20
C ALA A 172 56.49 -55.54 0.37
N ALA A 173 55.19 -55.37 0.12
CA ALA A 173 54.17 -56.39 0.35
C ALA A 173 53.76 -57.10 -0.96
N THR A 174 53.49 -58.40 -0.86
CA THR A 174 52.95 -59.19 -1.97
C THR A 174 51.46 -59.42 -1.79
N TYR A 175 50.68 -59.05 -2.80
CA TYR A 175 49.24 -59.17 -2.88
C TYR A 175 48.84 -60.29 -3.85
N ASN A 176 47.81 -61.06 -3.49
CA ASN A 176 47.22 -62.10 -4.33
C ASN A 176 45.93 -61.62 -4.98
N ALA A 177 45.46 -62.31 -6.02
CA ALA A 177 44.20 -61.98 -6.66
C ALA A 177 43.03 -62.11 -5.66
N GLY A 178 42.31 -61.02 -5.42
CA GLY A 178 41.30 -60.94 -4.35
C GLY A 178 41.73 -60.17 -3.10
N ASP A 179 42.99 -59.80 -2.94
CA ASP A 179 43.43 -58.96 -1.82
C ASP A 179 42.93 -57.51 -1.99
N LEU A 180 42.34 -56.95 -0.92
CA LEU A 180 41.87 -55.57 -0.85
C LEU A 180 42.89 -54.68 -0.14
N VAL A 181 43.23 -53.54 -0.76
CA VAL A 181 44.31 -52.65 -0.34
C VAL A 181 43.86 -51.19 -0.37
N GLU A 182 44.25 -50.41 0.62
CA GLU A 182 43.95 -48.97 0.70
C GLU A 182 45.15 -48.15 0.19
N HIS A 183 44.92 -47.20 -0.73
CA HIS A 183 45.95 -46.27 -1.20
C HIS A 183 45.31 -44.92 -1.53
N GLU A 184 45.96 -43.82 -1.13
CA GLU A 184 45.47 -42.43 -1.32
C GLU A 184 43.98 -42.17 -0.96
N GLY A 185 43.45 -42.88 0.04
CA GLY A 185 42.04 -42.75 0.48
C GLY A 185 41.02 -43.52 -0.37
N HIS A 186 41.49 -44.39 -1.27
CA HIS A 186 40.70 -45.25 -2.13
C HIS A 186 40.97 -46.73 -1.84
N VAL A 187 40.05 -47.60 -2.22
CA VAL A 187 40.18 -49.06 -2.09
C VAL A 187 40.49 -49.66 -3.46
N PHE A 188 41.47 -50.53 -3.52
CA PHE A 188 41.87 -51.28 -4.71
C PHE A 188 41.78 -52.77 -4.44
N LEU A 189 41.42 -53.53 -5.47
CA LEU A 189 41.40 -54.99 -5.48
C LEU A 189 42.55 -55.48 -6.37
N SER A 190 43.44 -56.32 -5.84
CA SER A 190 44.50 -56.91 -6.68
C SER A 190 43.89 -57.89 -7.67
N ASN A 191 44.22 -57.70 -8.95
CA ASN A 191 43.76 -58.51 -10.08
C ASN A 191 44.65 -59.74 -10.35
N ALA A 192 45.86 -59.77 -9.76
CA ALA A 192 46.88 -60.79 -10.05
C ALA A 192 47.46 -61.40 -8.76
N ASP A 193 47.84 -62.68 -8.86
CA ASP A 193 48.63 -63.37 -7.84
C ASP A 193 50.09 -62.92 -7.90
N GLY A 194 50.70 -62.65 -6.74
CA GLY A 194 52.10 -62.23 -6.67
C GLY A 194 52.35 -60.75 -7.02
N ASN A 195 51.32 -59.91 -6.98
CA ASN A 195 51.42 -58.47 -7.23
C ASN A 195 52.27 -57.79 -6.13
N ILE A 196 53.43 -57.24 -6.49
CA ILE A 196 54.39 -56.56 -5.61
C ILE A 196 54.98 -55.37 -6.37
N ASP A 197 55.32 -54.28 -5.67
CA ASP A 197 55.97 -53.08 -6.24
C ASP A 197 55.19 -52.36 -7.38
N HIS A 198 53.91 -52.68 -7.58
CA HIS A 198 53.00 -51.92 -8.43
C HIS A 198 52.11 -51.01 -7.57
N GLU A 199 52.36 -49.70 -7.64
CA GLU A 199 51.58 -48.68 -6.94
C GLU A 199 50.17 -48.55 -7.56
N PRO A 200 49.07 -48.54 -6.76
CA PRO A 200 47.71 -48.39 -7.30
C PRO A 200 47.43 -46.93 -7.68
N ASP A 201 47.28 -46.66 -8.98
CA ASP A 201 47.00 -45.30 -9.48
C ASP A 201 45.54 -44.87 -9.23
N ALA A 202 45.33 -43.89 -8.35
CA ALA A 202 44.02 -43.26 -8.12
C ALA A 202 43.65 -42.21 -9.19
N THR A 203 44.60 -41.75 -10.01
CA THR A 203 44.40 -40.69 -11.01
C THR A 203 43.81 -41.20 -12.33
N THR A 204 43.83 -42.53 -12.56
CA THR A 204 43.21 -43.19 -13.72
C THR A 204 42.08 -44.14 -13.27
N PRO A 205 40.84 -43.66 -13.05
CA PRO A 205 39.72 -44.50 -12.61
C PRO A 205 39.42 -45.65 -13.59
N GLY A 206 39.63 -46.89 -13.16
CA GLY A 206 39.40 -48.09 -13.97
C GLY A 206 40.05 -49.35 -13.39
N SER A 207 40.23 -50.37 -14.24
CA SER A 207 41.01 -51.57 -13.93
C SER A 207 42.29 -51.63 -14.77
N THR A 208 43.46 -51.68 -14.12
CA THR A 208 44.72 -52.08 -14.77
C THR A 208 44.87 -53.60 -14.76
N ALA A 209 45.99 -54.14 -15.25
CA ALA A 209 46.25 -55.58 -15.15
C ALA A 209 46.51 -56.03 -13.70
N GLU A 210 46.93 -55.10 -12.84
CA GLU A 210 47.35 -55.31 -11.46
C GLU A 210 46.26 -54.94 -10.45
N TRP A 211 45.46 -53.89 -10.72
CA TRP A 211 44.52 -53.30 -9.77
C TRP A 211 43.15 -52.99 -10.37
N THR A 212 42.07 -53.29 -9.64
CA THR A 212 40.71 -52.79 -9.91
C THR A 212 40.34 -51.73 -8.87
N TYR A 213 40.07 -50.51 -9.32
CA TYR A 213 39.68 -49.38 -8.49
C TYR A 213 38.23 -49.50 -7.97
N PHE A 214 38.05 -49.43 -6.65
CA PHE A 214 36.76 -49.25 -5.99
C PHE A 214 36.61 -47.81 -5.50
N SER A 215 35.68 -47.07 -6.13
CA SER A 215 35.34 -45.68 -5.79
C SER A 215 34.54 -45.56 -4.48
N ILE A 216 35.14 -45.94 -3.36
CA ILE A 216 34.64 -45.61 -2.01
C ILE A 216 35.61 -44.61 -1.39
N VAL A 217 35.30 -43.32 -1.51
CA VAL A 217 36.07 -42.24 -0.88
C VAL A 217 35.87 -42.29 0.63
N THR A 218 36.84 -42.84 1.37
CA THR A 218 36.87 -42.82 2.84
C THR A 218 37.46 -41.51 3.37
N GLY A 219 36.81 -40.39 3.01
CA GLY A 219 36.91 -39.12 3.71
C GLY A 219 37.73 -38.01 3.03
N GLY A 220 37.11 -36.82 2.94
CA GLY A 220 37.82 -35.57 3.21
C GLY A 220 38.52 -34.84 2.07
N GLY A 221 37.81 -34.43 1.01
CA GLY A 221 38.28 -33.29 0.19
C GLY A 221 37.70 -33.16 -1.23
N GLY A 222 36.84 -32.16 -1.44
CA GLY A 222 36.72 -31.48 -2.74
C GLY A 222 36.25 -32.29 -3.96
N GLY A 223 34.96 -32.66 -3.99
CA GLY A 223 34.30 -33.17 -5.21
C GLY A 223 32.81 -32.85 -5.15
N GLY A 224 32.24 -32.36 -6.24
CA GLY A 224 30.88 -31.81 -6.26
C GLY A 224 29.80 -32.87 -5.99
N GLY A 225 29.35 -32.97 -4.74
CA GLY A 225 28.01 -33.48 -4.43
C GLY A 225 26.99 -32.53 -5.06
N GLY A 226 26.48 -32.89 -6.23
CA GLY A 226 25.51 -32.08 -6.96
C GLY A 226 24.19 -32.02 -6.21
N ASP A 227 23.95 -30.91 -5.50
CA ASP A 227 22.64 -30.56 -4.97
C ASP A 227 21.61 -30.61 -6.11
N VAL A 228 20.71 -31.59 -6.05
CA VAL A 228 19.61 -31.72 -7.01
C VAL A 228 18.52 -30.69 -6.74
N ASN A 229 18.79 -29.41 -7.10
CA ASN A 229 17.87 -28.40 -7.66
C ASN A 229 18.28 -26.93 -7.31
N PRO A 230 18.47 -26.02 -8.29
CA PRO A 230 19.16 -26.17 -9.57
C PRO A 230 20.23 -25.04 -9.76
N VAL A 231 20.71 -24.87 -11.00
CA VAL A 231 21.68 -23.86 -11.49
C VAL A 231 21.71 -22.53 -10.70
N SER A 232 22.91 -22.12 -10.24
CA SER A 232 23.10 -20.91 -9.41
C SER A 232 22.77 -19.58 -10.10
N LEU A 233 22.65 -19.59 -11.43
CA LEU A 233 22.34 -18.47 -12.31
C LEU A 233 21.46 -18.97 -13.47
N VAL A 234 20.36 -18.28 -13.77
CA VAL A 234 19.42 -18.63 -14.85
C VAL A 234 19.15 -17.39 -15.71
N GLY A 235 19.62 -17.41 -16.96
CA GLY A 235 19.42 -16.34 -17.94
C GLY A 235 18.55 -16.78 -19.12
N ILE A 236 17.58 -15.95 -19.51
CA ILE A 236 16.74 -16.14 -20.71
C ILE A 236 16.93 -14.93 -21.62
N ASN A 237 17.66 -15.12 -22.73
CA ASN A 237 18.17 -14.06 -23.64
C ASN A 237 18.95 -12.93 -22.96
N ASP A 238 19.39 -13.14 -21.72
CA ASP A 238 20.17 -12.19 -20.94
C ASP A 238 21.18 -12.95 -20.07
N THR A 239 22.22 -12.26 -19.59
CA THR A 239 23.26 -12.86 -18.75
C THR A 239 22.92 -12.66 -17.28
N ALA A 240 22.53 -13.74 -16.60
CA ALA A 240 22.36 -13.71 -15.15
C ALA A 240 23.70 -13.48 -14.43
N ASP A 241 23.67 -12.71 -13.34
CA ASP A 241 24.84 -12.30 -12.57
C ASP A 241 24.65 -12.56 -11.06
N ALA A 242 25.68 -12.31 -10.25
CA ALA A 242 25.67 -12.59 -8.81
C ALA A 242 24.54 -11.87 -8.03
N THR A 243 24.07 -10.73 -8.56
CA THR A 243 22.92 -9.92 -8.12
C THR A 243 21.64 -10.42 -8.80
N ASN A 244 21.62 -10.40 -10.14
CA ASN A 244 20.46 -10.81 -10.96
C ASN A 244 20.53 -12.29 -11.31
N ARG A 245 20.37 -13.15 -10.29
CA ARG A 245 20.52 -14.62 -10.47
C ARG A 245 19.43 -15.25 -11.33
N LEU A 246 18.31 -14.57 -11.52
CA LEU A 246 17.31 -14.86 -12.55
C LEU A 246 17.19 -13.61 -13.44
N ALA A 247 17.67 -13.70 -14.68
CA ALA A 247 17.62 -12.61 -15.66
C ALA A 247 16.76 -13.05 -16.86
N VAL A 248 15.82 -12.21 -17.29
CA VAL A 248 14.87 -12.53 -18.37
C VAL A 248 14.69 -11.32 -19.29
N SER A 249 15.29 -11.38 -20.48
CA SER A 249 15.04 -10.43 -21.57
C SER A 249 14.02 -11.04 -22.54
N SER A 250 12.77 -10.59 -22.43
CA SER A 250 11.66 -11.11 -23.24
C SER A 250 10.54 -10.09 -23.38
N PRO A 251 9.66 -10.21 -24.40
CA PRO A 251 8.45 -9.38 -24.49
C PRO A 251 7.44 -9.60 -23.35
N ALA A 252 7.50 -10.74 -22.65
CA ALA A 252 6.61 -11.06 -21.52
C ALA A 252 7.17 -12.21 -20.67
N SER A 253 6.96 -12.14 -19.35
CA SER A 253 7.18 -13.24 -18.40
C SER A 253 5.86 -13.66 -17.77
N LEU A 254 5.54 -14.96 -17.79
CA LEU A 254 4.32 -15.52 -17.20
C LEU A 254 4.67 -16.38 -15.99
N PHE A 255 4.13 -16.00 -14.83
CA PHE A 255 4.11 -16.83 -13.62
C PHE A 255 2.68 -17.30 -13.38
N SER A 256 2.45 -18.61 -13.35
CA SER A 256 1.11 -19.21 -13.32
C SER A 256 0.92 -20.14 -12.13
N HIS A 257 -0.34 -20.47 -11.83
CA HIS A 257 -0.71 -21.50 -10.88
C HIS A 257 -0.81 -22.89 -11.52
N GLU A 258 -0.79 -23.93 -10.68
CA GLU A 258 -1.10 -25.33 -11.04
C GLU A 258 -2.55 -25.74 -10.69
N GLY A 259 -3.42 -24.78 -10.35
CA GLY A 259 -4.84 -25.03 -10.05
C GLY A 259 -5.37 -24.42 -8.74
N ASP A 260 -4.51 -23.75 -7.99
CA ASP A 260 -4.83 -23.03 -6.74
C ASP A 260 -4.06 -21.67 -6.72
N ASP A 261 -3.73 -21.12 -5.56
CA ASP A 261 -2.93 -19.90 -5.42
C ASP A 261 -1.55 -19.92 -6.12
N HIS A 262 -1.21 -18.80 -6.78
CA HIS A 262 0.18 -18.43 -7.11
C HIS A 262 0.61 -17.24 -6.25
N ARG A 263 1.84 -17.25 -5.70
CA ARG A 263 2.33 -16.18 -4.81
C ARG A 263 3.82 -15.88 -5.04
N LEU A 264 4.13 -14.65 -5.45
CA LEU A 264 5.48 -14.09 -5.38
C LEU A 264 5.79 -13.63 -3.96
N LYS A 265 6.93 -14.05 -3.39
CA LYS A 265 7.38 -13.67 -2.04
C LYS A 265 8.65 -12.85 -2.16
N ILE A 266 8.58 -11.57 -1.82
CA ILE A 266 9.74 -10.66 -1.77
C ILE A 266 10.02 -10.38 -0.29
N ASN A 267 11.23 -10.68 0.17
CA ASN A 267 11.63 -10.54 1.57
C ASN A 267 12.87 -9.65 1.69
N LYS A 268 12.94 -8.85 2.76
CA LYS A 268 14.07 -8.00 3.10
C LYS A 268 14.69 -8.38 4.45
N ALA A 269 15.95 -8.01 4.68
CA ALA A 269 16.70 -8.45 5.86
C ALA A 269 16.37 -7.61 7.11
N ALA A 270 16.21 -6.30 6.95
CA ALA A 270 15.89 -5.36 8.01
C ALA A 270 14.70 -4.44 7.65
N ALA A 271 14.15 -3.77 8.66
CA ALA A 271 13.05 -2.83 8.46
C ALA A 271 13.44 -1.65 7.55
N GLY A 272 14.69 -1.18 7.62
CA GLY A 272 15.21 -0.08 6.80
C GLY A 272 15.48 -0.41 5.33
N ASP A 273 15.44 -1.69 4.95
CA ASP A 273 15.76 -2.15 3.61
C ASP A 273 14.57 -1.98 2.63
N THR A 274 14.80 -2.31 1.36
CA THR A 274 13.80 -2.30 0.30
C THR A 274 13.41 -3.72 -0.14
N ALA A 275 12.10 -3.97 -0.24
CA ALA A 275 11.50 -5.10 -0.94
C ALA A 275 10.37 -4.57 -1.84
N SER A 276 10.66 -4.32 -3.11
CA SER A 276 9.74 -3.67 -4.07
C SER A 276 9.74 -4.32 -5.45
N VAL A 277 8.76 -3.95 -6.26
CA VAL A 277 8.77 -4.09 -7.73
C VAL A 277 9.08 -2.73 -8.32
N LEU A 278 10.17 -2.64 -9.10
CA LEU A 278 10.66 -1.41 -9.73
C LEU A 278 10.32 -1.41 -11.23
N PHE A 279 9.82 -0.27 -11.72
CA PHE A 279 9.48 -0.04 -13.13
C PHE A 279 10.47 0.97 -13.72
N GLN A 280 11.06 0.63 -14.87
CA GLN A 280 12.17 1.37 -15.46
C GLN A 280 12.00 1.65 -16.96
N THR A 281 12.75 2.61 -17.48
CA THR A 281 12.98 2.84 -18.92
C THR A 281 14.44 3.23 -19.10
N ASP A 282 15.15 2.62 -20.06
CA ASP A 282 16.60 2.82 -20.29
C ASP A 282 17.44 2.75 -18.98
N PHE A 283 17.12 1.77 -18.13
CA PHE A 283 17.71 1.54 -16.80
C PHE A 283 17.48 2.66 -15.75
N VAL A 284 16.66 3.67 -16.05
CA VAL A 284 16.22 4.72 -15.10
C VAL A 284 14.93 4.28 -14.42
N GLY A 285 14.86 4.39 -13.08
CA GLY A 285 13.66 4.09 -12.30
C GLY A 285 12.59 5.18 -12.37
N HIS A 286 11.33 4.81 -12.57
CA HIS A 286 10.21 5.76 -12.71
C HIS A 286 9.05 5.52 -11.75
N ALA A 287 8.83 4.26 -11.34
CA ALA A 287 7.85 3.93 -10.31
C ALA A 287 8.30 2.70 -9.53
N GLU A 288 7.93 2.62 -8.25
CA GLU A 288 8.07 1.40 -7.46
C GLU A 288 6.89 1.22 -6.49
N PHE A 289 6.64 -0.03 -6.09
CA PHE A 289 5.76 -0.33 -4.95
C PHE A 289 6.30 -1.46 -4.08
N GLY A 290 6.09 -1.39 -2.77
CA GLY A 290 6.58 -2.38 -1.81
C GLY A 290 6.88 -1.83 -0.43
N LEU A 291 7.76 -2.52 0.31
CA LEU A 291 8.25 -2.10 1.63
C LEU A 291 9.59 -1.39 1.45
N THR A 292 9.60 -0.06 1.43
CA THR A 292 10.67 0.75 0.82
C THR A 292 11.24 1.78 1.81
N GLY A 293 12.11 1.32 2.72
CA GLY A 293 12.71 2.15 3.79
C GLY A 293 12.09 1.96 5.18
N ASP A 294 10.87 1.42 5.26
CA ASP A 294 10.26 0.93 6.50
C ASP A 294 9.28 -0.25 6.21
N ASN A 295 8.43 -0.62 7.17
CA ASN A 295 7.53 -1.79 7.08
C ASN A 295 6.07 -1.44 6.72
N ASP A 296 5.75 -0.17 6.44
CA ASP A 296 4.52 0.25 5.79
C ASP A 296 4.62 -0.07 4.28
N TRP A 297 3.49 -0.05 3.56
CA TRP A 297 3.48 -0.32 2.11
C TRP A 297 3.36 0.97 1.30
N HIS A 298 4.25 1.15 0.34
CA HIS A 298 4.41 2.38 -0.42
C HIS A 298 4.14 2.21 -1.91
N VAL A 299 3.77 3.32 -2.55
CA VAL A 299 3.92 3.54 -3.99
C VAL A 299 4.69 4.84 -4.18
N LYS A 300 5.80 4.78 -4.93
CA LYS A 300 6.64 5.96 -5.23
C LYS A 300 6.79 6.15 -6.73
N VAL A 301 7.01 7.39 -7.14
CA VAL A 301 7.31 7.76 -8.53
C VAL A 301 8.52 8.70 -8.60
N SER A 302 9.25 8.65 -9.71
CA SER A 302 10.40 9.52 -9.99
C SER A 302 10.43 9.96 -11.45
N ALA A 303 10.80 11.23 -11.67
CA ALA A 303 11.04 11.75 -13.02
C ALA A 303 12.43 11.39 -13.55
N ASP A 304 13.41 11.13 -12.68
CA ASP A 304 14.83 11.03 -13.03
C ASP A 304 15.56 9.80 -12.42
N GLY A 305 14.86 8.96 -11.65
CA GLY A 305 15.40 7.79 -10.96
C GLY A 305 16.13 8.08 -9.64
N THR A 306 16.30 9.36 -9.28
CA THR A 306 17.05 9.80 -8.11
C THR A 306 16.17 10.54 -7.09
N ALA A 307 15.28 11.42 -7.56
CA ALA A 307 14.31 12.13 -6.73
C ALA A 307 12.98 11.35 -6.70
N TRP A 308 12.65 10.77 -5.54
CA TRP A 308 11.47 9.92 -5.37
C TRP A 308 10.37 10.62 -4.57
N HIS A 309 9.13 10.50 -5.03
CA HIS A 309 7.93 11.09 -4.42
C HIS A 309 6.97 10.00 -3.95
N GLU A 310 6.60 10.02 -2.67
CA GLU A 310 5.59 9.14 -2.06
C GLU A 310 4.18 9.48 -2.61
N ALA A 311 3.65 8.62 -3.48
CA ALA A 311 2.29 8.76 -4.01
C ALA A 311 1.24 8.19 -3.04
N ILE A 312 1.53 7.02 -2.45
CA ILE A 312 0.67 6.32 -1.49
C ILE A 312 1.55 5.75 -0.37
N VAL A 313 1.13 5.90 0.89
CA VAL A 313 1.67 5.11 2.01
C VAL A 313 0.52 4.50 2.81
N VAL A 314 0.56 3.18 3.01
CA VAL A 314 -0.44 2.41 3.76
C VAL A 314 0.16 1.95 5.08
N ASN A 315 -0.36 2.49 6.18
CA ASN A 315 0.20 2.23 7.50
C ASN A 315 -0.07 0.79 7.97
N ARG A 316 1.00 0.04 8.31
CA ARG A 316 0.94 -1.39 8.64
C ARG A 316 0.14 -1.73 9.90
N ALA A 317 -0.05 -0.77 10.81
CA ALA A 317 -0.74 -0.99 12.08
C ALA A 317 -2.25 -0.71 12.00
N THR A 318 -2.66 0.17 11.09
CA THR A 318 -4.05 0.67 11.01
C THR A 318 -4.74 0.38 9.68
N GLY A 319 -3.98 0.06 8.62
CA GLY A 319 -4.48 0.01 7.25
C GLY A 319 -4.83 1.38 6.66
N ALA A 320 -4.53 2.47 7.36
CA ALA A 320 -4.84 3.82 6.90
C ALA A 320 -4.00 4.17 5.65
N VAL A 321 -4.67 4.63 4.59
CA VAL A 321 -4.06 5.06 3.34
C VAL A 321 -3.82 6.56 3.38
N SER A 322 -2.58 6.99 3.13
CA SER A 322 -2.22 8.39 2.96
C SER A 322 -1.76 8.69 1.54
N LEU A 323 -1.92 9.95 1.13
CA LEU A 323 -1.56 10.47 -0.20
C LEU A 323 -0.63 11.69 -0.08
N PRO A 324 0.66 11.51 0.31
CA PRO A 324 1.51 12.61 0.80
C PRO A 324 1.71 13.75 -0.20
N ASN A 325 1.83 13.44 -1.49
CA ASN A 325 2.07 14.42 -2.55
C ASN A 325 0.79 14.93 -3.25
N THR A 326 -0.39 14.80 -2.62
CA THR A 326 -1.64 15.42 -3.11
C THR A 326 -1.94 16.74 -2.40
N ALA A 327 -2.29 17.77 -3.19
CA ALA A 327 -2.64 19.09 -2.68
C ALA A 327 -3.92 19.03 -1.83
N GLY A 328 -3.78 19.23 -0.52
CA GLY A 328 -4.83 19.00 0.48
C GLY A 328 -4.34 18.21 1.70
N GLY A 329 -3.23 17.47 1.55
CA GLY A 329 -2.51 16.84 2.64
C GLY A 329 -2.98 15.42 2.96
N GLY A 330 -2.22 14.43 2.52
CA GLY A 330 -2.14 13.13 3.20
C GLY A 330 -3.38 12.23 3.15
N GLY A 331 -4.43 12.57 2.42
CA GLY A 331 -5.61 11.72 2.23
C GLY A 331 -6.72 12.49 1.52
N GLY A 332 -7.46 11.84 0.62
CA GLY A 332 -8.46 12.49 -0.26
C GLY A 332 -9.75 12.95 0.44
N GLY A 333 -9.69 13.30 1.73
CA GLY A 333 -10.79 13.79 2.53
C GLY A 333 -10.39 15.05 3.30
N ARG A 334 -11.32 15.99 3.35
CA ARG A 334 -11.32 17.14 4.27
C ARG A 334 -11.04 16.67 5.71
N GLU A 335 -10.08 17.27 6.42
CA GLU A 335 -9.68 16.82 7.78
C GLU A 335 -10.89 16.88 8.73
N LEU A 336 -11.29 15.72 9.25
CA LEU A 336 -12.37 15.60 10.24
C LEU A 336 -11.82 15.84 11.65
N LEU A 337 -12.25 16.92 12.29
CA LEU A 337 -11.87 17.22 13.67
C LEU A 337 -12.49 16.19 14.64
N THR A 338 -11.66 15.74 15.57
CA THR A 338 -12.04 14.84 16.69
C THR A 338 -11.96 15.54 18.07
N ALA A 339 -11.53 16.80 18.09
CA ALA A 339 -11.47 17.69 19.25
C ALA A 339 -11.44 19.16 18.79
N ASN A 340 -11.69 20.09 19.71
CA ASN A 340 -11.53 21.53 19.45
C ASN A 340 -10.09 21.83 19.00
N ARG A 341 -9.95 22.72 18.01
CA ARG A 341 -8.65 23.04 17.38
C ARG A 341 -8.30 24.51 17.62
N THR A 342 -7.05 24.79 17.95
CA THR A 342 -6.51 26.17 17.96
C THR A 342 -5.46 26.30 16.86
N TYR A 343 -5.58 27.36 16.06
CA TYR A 343 -4.54 27.81 15.15
C TYR A 343 -3.99 29.16 15.62
N TYR A 344 -2.67 29.34 15.52
CA TYR A 344 -1.98 30.55 15.94
C TYR A 344 -1.62 31.42 14.73
N VAL A 345 -1.84 32.72 14.86
CA VAL A 345 -1.45 33.73 13.87
C VAL A 345 -0.58 34.77 14.55
N ARG A 346 0.59 35.06 13.98
CA ARG A 346 1.57 36.00 14.55
C ARG A 346 2.23 36.84 13.45
N THR A 347 2.59 38.07 13.78
CA THR A 347 3.32 38.97 12.86
C THR A 347 4.76 38.53 12.55
N ASP A 348 5.30 37.58 13.30
CA ASP A 348 6.60 36.92 13.10
C ASP A 348 6.47 35.44 12.64
N GLY A 349 5.26 35.03 12.21
CA GLY A 349 4.98 33.68 11.69
C GLY A 349 5.30 33.50 10.20
N ASN A 350 4.86 32.38 9.62
CA ASN A 350 4.99 32.09 8.19
C ASN A 350 3.76 31.31 7.68
N ASP A 351 3.21 31.69 6.52
CA ASP A 351 2.05 31.02 5.92
C ASP A 351 2.36 29.63 5.31
N SER A 352 3.63 29.23 5.30
CA SER A 352 4.07 27.85 5.06
C SER A 352 4.02 26.94 6.30
N ASN A 353 3.80 27.50 7.50
CA ASN A 353 3.66 26.72 8.73
C ASN A 353 2.29 26.00 8.80
N ASP A 354 2.10 25.13 9.79
CA ASP A 354 0.84 24.40 10.05
C ASP A 354 -0.17 25.17 10.94
N GLY A 355 0.29 26.22 11.62
CA GLY A 355 -0.50 27.03 12.55
C GLY A 355 -0.68 26.38 13.93
N LEU A 356 -0.13 25.21 14.22
CA LEU A 356 -0.48 24.40 15.38
C LEU A 356 0.31 24.75 16.66
N SER A 357 1.37 25.55 16.56
CA SER A 357 2.12 26.03 17.74
C SER A 357 2.26 27.56 17.80
N ASN A 358 2.21 28.11 19.02
CA ASN A 358 2.38 29.54 19.27
C ASN A 358 3.86 29.95 19.26
N SER A 359 4.50 29.83 18.10
CA SER A 359 5.89 30.22 17.86
C SER A 359 6.04 30.81 16.45
N SER A 360 7.10 31.56 16.17
CA SER A 360 7.42 32.03 14.82
C SER A 360 7.60 30.88 13.83
N GLY A 361 8.17 29.76 14.29
CA GLY A 361 8.36 28.54 13.50
C GLY A 361 7.13 27.66 13.30
N GLY A 362 5.96 28.02 13.85
CA GLY A 362 4.74 27.21 13.74
C GLY A 362 3.42 27.98 13.58
N ALA A 363 3.37 29.28 13.86
CA ALA A 363 2.18 30.10 13.62
C ALA A 363 2.10 30.57 12.17
N PHE A 364 0.89 30.77 11.65
CA PHE A 364 0.68 31.46 10.37
C PHE A 364 1.10 32.93 10.48
N LEU A 365 1.48 33.54 9.36
CA LEU A 365 1.75 34.98 9.27
C LEU A 365 0.45 35.78 9.14
N THR A 366 -0.52 35.27 8.37
CA THR A 366 -1.77 35.99 8.05
C THR A 366 -3.01 35.32 8.64
N ILE A 367 -3.99 36.16 9.02
CA ILE A 367 -5.31 35.68 9.45
C ILE A 367 -6.04 35.01 8.28
N GLN A 368 -5.82 35.48 7.04
CA GLN A 368 -6.40 34.88 5.84
C GLN A 368 -5.94 33.42 5.66
N LYS A 369 -4.64 33.12 5.84
CA LYS A 369 -4.13 31.74 5.78
C LYS A 369 -4.83 30.83 6.80
N ALA A 370 -5.04 31.31 8.03
CA ALA A 370 -5.79 30.55 9.03
C ALA A 370 -7.25 30.29 8.60
N ILE A 371 -7.92 31.30 8.03
CA ILE A 371 -9.27 31.16 7.48
C ILE A 371 -9.34 30.16 6.32
N ASP A 372 -8.35 30.17 5.42
CA ASP A 372 -8.28 29.22 4.30
C ASP A 372 -8.04 27.78 4.78
N VAL A 373 -7.20 27.59 5.81
CA VAL A 373 -6.99 26.29 6.46
C VAL A 373 -8.29 25.80 7.13
N VAL A 374 -8.99 26.66 7.87
CA VAL A 374 -10.31 26.29 8.45
C VAL A 374 -11.35 25.97 7.35
N GLY A 375 -11.32 26.69 6.23
CA GLY A 375 -12.11 26.38 5.03
C GLY A 375 -11.82 24.98 4.43
N GLY A 376 -10.69 24.36 4.79
CA GLY A 376 -10.30 22.99 4.46
C GLY A 376 -10.69 21.93 5.49
N LEU A 377 -11.39 22.27 6.59
CA LEU A 377 -11.77 21.33 7.66
C LEU A 377 -13.23 20.88 7.61
N ASP A 378 -13.48 19.68 8.13
CA ASP A 378 -14.79 19.25 8.63
C ASP A 378 -14.73 19.34 10.15
N THR A 379 -15.38 20.37 10.68
CA THR A 379 -15.41 20.65 12.11
C THR A 379 -16.19 19.61 12.90
N SER A 380 -17.01 18.76 12.27
CA SER A 380 -17.97 17.89 12.94
C SER A 380 -18.88 18.69 13.90
N ILE A 381 -18.59 18.65 15.21
CA ILE A 381 -19.23 19.45 16.27
C ILE A 381 -18.24 20.33 17.05
N TYR A 382 -16.96 20.32 16.68
CA TYR A 382 -15.86 20.91 17.43
C TYR A 382 -15.57 22.34 16.99
N ASP A 383 -15.29 23.20 17.95
CA ASP A 383 -15.00 24.61 17.70
C ASP A 383 -13.54 24.82 17.28
N VAL A 384 -13.32 25.86 16.47
CA VAL A 384 -11.98 26.27 16.04
C VAL A 384 -11.69 27.69 16.54
N THR A 385 -10.56 27.85 17.22
CA THR A 385 -10.06 29.16 17.66
C THR A 385 -8.90 29.58 16.78
N ILE A 386 -9.02 30.71 16.09
CA ILE A 386 -7.90 31.42 15.47
C ILE A 386 -7.39 32.41 16.53
N SER A 387 -6.32 32.00 17.22
CA SER A 387 -5.65 32.78 18.27
C SER A 387 -4.64 33.72 17.63
N ILE A 388 -4.98 35.01 17.60
CA ILE A 388 -4.22 36.05 16.92
C ILE A 388 -3.36 36.79 17.97
N ALA A 389 -2.04 36.84 17.78
CA ALA A 389 -1.16 37.60 18.65
C ALA A 389 -1.32 39.12 18.43
N SER A 390 -1.00 39.91 19.46
CA SER A 390 -1.00 41.38 19.36
C SER A 390 -0.09 41.87 18.23
N GLY A 391 -0.57 42.81 17.42
CA GLY A 391 0.14 43.31 16.25
C GLY A 391 -0.81 43.88 15.19
N THR A 392 -0.25 44.36 14.08
CA THR A 392 -1.03 44.91 12.95
C THR A 392 -1.02 43.95 11.78
N TYR A 393 -2.20 43.58 11.31
CA TYR A 393 -2.43 42.69 10.18
C TYR A 393 -3.11 43.47 9.05
N THR A 394 -2.43 43.57 7.91
CA THR A 394 -2.84 44.45 6.79
C THR A 394 -3.58 43.73 5.66
N THR A 395 -3.60 42.40 5.68
CA THR A 395 -4.30 41.57 4.70
C THR A 395 -5.81 41.56 4.96
N PRO A 396 -6.67 41.82 3.95
CA PRO A 396 -8.12 41.65 4.07
C PRO A 396 -8.50 40.21 4.41
N ILE A 397 -9.56 40.03 5.20
CA ILE A 397 -10.13 38.72 5.50
C ILE A 397 -11.36 38.47 4.62
N VAL A 398 -11.33 37.38 3.86
CA VAL A 398 -12.47 36.83 3.12
C VAL A 398 -12.84 35.50 3.77
N LEU A 399 -13.97 35.50 4.47
CA LEU A 399 -14.51 34.33 5.16
C LEU A 399 -14.77 33.18 4.17
N LYS A 400 -14.71 31.93 4.65
CA LYS A 400 -14.89 30.70 3.85
C LYS A 400 -15.96 29.82 4.47
N ASN A 401 -16.60 28.98 3.65
CA ASN A 401 -17.41 27.90 4.20
C ASN A 401 -16.52 26.70 4.55
N PHE A 402 -16.79 26.10 5.70
CA PHE A 402 -16.25 24.84 6.20
C PHE A 402 -17.40 23.87 6.50
N VAL A 403 -17.11 22.57 6.60
CA VAL A 403 -18.12 21.54 6.89
C VAL A 403 -18.25 21.34 8.42
N GLY A 404 -19.39 20.86 8.88
CA GLY A 404 -19.71 20.68 10.30
C GLY A 404 -20.40 21.87 10.95
N ALA A 405 -20.76 21.72 12.23
CA ALA A 405 -21.57 22.66 13.01
C ALA A 405 -20.75 23.57 13.95
N GLY A 406 -19.42 23.38 13.98
CA GLY A 406 -18.49 24.11 14.85
C GLY A 406 -18.50 25.62 14.61
N LEU A 407 -18.10 26.37 15.63
CA LEU A 407 -17.88 27.80 15.57
C LEU A 407 -16.40 28.11 15.30
N CYS A 408 -16.12 28.94 14.30
CA CYS A 408 -14.80 29.54 14.13
C CYS A 408 -14.73 30.90 14.84
N THR A 409 -13.89 31.02 15.88
CA THR A 409 -13.70 32.26 16.65
C THR A 409 -12.34 32.87 16.38
N LEU A 410 -12.31 34.14 15.97
CA LEU A 410 -11.09 34.94 15.81
C LEU A 410 -10.93 35.81 17.05
N ALA A 411 -9.87 35.63 17.84
CA ALA A 411 -9.68 36.39 19.08
C ALA A 411 -8.20 36.67 19.38
N CYS A 412 -7.94 37.76 20.10
CA CYS A 412 -6.63 38.09 20.66
C CYS A 412 -6.71 38.01 22.18
N SER A 413 -6.00 37.04 22.77
CA SER A 413 -6.05 36.75 24.21
C SER A 413 -5.16 37.65 25.06
N SER A 414 -4.23 38.39 24.45
CA SER A 414 -3.34 39.34 25.14
C SER A 414 -3.01 40.55 24.25
N GLY A 415 -3.26 41.76 24.76
CA GLY A 415 -3.08 43.00 24.01
C GLY A 415 -4.17 43.23 22.96
N THR A 416 -3.78 43.76 21.80
CA THR A 416 -4.70 44.09 20.70
C THR A 416 -4.14 43.60 19.37
N ALA A 417 -4.94 42.86 18.60
CA ALA A 417 -4.68 42.58 17.20
C ALA A 417 -5.47 43.57 16.33
N VAL A 418 -4.76 44.36 15.53
CA VAL A 418 -5.32 45.41 14.68
C VAL A 418 -5.43 44.89 13.24
N ILE A 419 -6.65 44.64 12.79
CA ILE A 419 -6.97 44.34 11.39
C ILE A 419 -7.10 45.69 10.66
N GLY A 420 -6.01 46.13 10.03
CA GLY A 420 -5.87 47.47 9.48
C GLY A 420 -5.67 47.46 7.97
N VAL A 421 -6.75 47.61 7.21
CA VAL A 421 -6.77 47.35 5.76
C VAL A 421 -6.85 48.65 4.95
N THR A 422 -6.10 48.71 3.84
CA THR A 422 -6.10 49.85 2.92
C THR A 422 -6.71 49.41 1.59
N GLY A 423 -7.64 50.20 1.05
CA GLY A 423 -8.24 49.97 -0.28
C GLY A 423 -9.31 48.88 -0.38
N SER A 424 -9.77 48.28 0.73
CA SER A 424 -10.74 47.17 0.73
C SER A 424 -11.50 47.07 2.06
N ASN A 425 -12.58 46.26 2.07
CA ASN A 425 -13.24 45.88 3.31
C ASN A 425 -12.27 45.05 4.18
N ALA A 426 -12.24 45.29 5.51
CA ALA A 426 -11.31 44.57 6.38
C ALA A 426 -11.76 43.11 6.62
N ILE A 427 -13.06 42.87 6.84
CA ILE A 427 -13.67 41.55 6.88
C ILE A 427 -14.83 41.50 5.87
N ARG A 428 -14.80 40.53 4.96
CA ARG A 428 -15.86 40.27 3.98
C ARG A 428 -16.42 38.86 4.10
N GLY A 429 -17.74 38.75 4.15
CA GLY A 429 -18.48 37.50 3.92
C GLY A 429 -19.47 37.66 2.77
N THR A 430 -19.45 36.75 1.81
CA THR A 430 -20.48 36.64 0.76
C THR A 430 -20.90 35.16 0.68
N LEU A 431 -22.19 34.86 0.85
CA LEU A 431 -22.74 33.49 0.86
C LEU A 431 -22.10 32.56 1.92
N ILE A 432 -21.82 33.09 3.12
CA ILE A 432 -21.20 32.33 4.22
C ILE A 432 -22.29 31.74 5.13
N THR A 433 -22.40 30.42 5.13
CA THR A 433 -23.32 29.63 5.97
C THR A 433 -22.63 29.09 7.22
N SER A 434 -21.31 28.95 7.20
CA SER A 434 -20.52 28.51 8.35
C SER A 434 -20.47 29.58 9.45
N ARG A 435 -20.35 29.14 10.71
CA ARG A 435 -20.51 30.01 11.88
C ARG A 435 -19.19 30.68 12.24
N TYR A 436 -19.19 32.02 12.22
CA TYR A 436 -18.04 32.84 12.63
C TYR A 436 -18.36 33.74 13.84
N ARG A 437 -17.34 33.95 14.66
CA ARG A 437 -17.33 34.94 15.75
C ARG A 437 -16.05 35.78 15.72
N LEU A 438 -16.22 37.08 15.87
CA LEU A 438 -15.14 38.02 16.17
C LEU A 438 -15.13 38.26 17.68
N GLY A 439 -14.12 37.70 18.35
CA GLY A 439 -13.95 37.77 19.80
C GLY A 439 -13.17 39.00 20.26
N ALA A 440 -12.82 38.97 21.55
CA ALA A 440 -12.18 40.08 22.23
C ALA A 440 -10.74 40.34 21.74
N GLY A 441 -10.25 41.57 22.00
CA GLY A 441 -8.90 42.01 21.65
C GLY A 441 -8.70 42.29 20.15
N ILE A 442 -9.73 42.16 19.32
CA ILE A 442 -9.67 42.48 17.90
C ILE A 442 -10.13 43.92 17.65
N ARG A 443 -9.23 44.77 17.14
CA ARG A 443 -9.56 46.09 16.59
C ARG A 443 -9.61 46.04 15.07
N ILE A 444 -10.64 46.63 14.46
CA ILE A 444 -10.82 46.68 13.00
C ILE A 444 -10.76 48.13 12.53
N GLN A 445 -10.05 48.41 11.43
CA GLN A 445 -9.99 49.75 10.83
C GLN A 445 -9.72 49.68 9.31
N THR A 446 -10.22 50.68 8.56
CA THR A 446 -9.95 50.84 7.12
C THR A 446 -9.51 52.27 6.79
N THR A 447 -8.52 52.41 5.90
CA THR A 447 -7.82 53.70 5.69
C THR A 447 -8.38 54.54 4.53
N THR A 448 -8.41 54.00 3.31
CA THR A 448 -8.67 54.77 2.08
C THR A 448 -10.01 54.47 1.43
N SER A 449 -10.52 53.24 1.58
CA SER A 449 -11.84 52.80 1.16
C SER A 449 -12.22 51.53 1.92
N GLY A 450 -13.47 51.10 1.77
CA GLY A 450 -13.98 49.86 2.37
C GLY A 450 -14.50 50.02 3.80
N SER A 451 -15.32 49.05 4.19
CA SER A 451 -15.98 48.93 5.49
C SER A 451 -15.19 48.03 6.43
N CYS A 452 -15.30 48.21 7.74
CA CYS A 452 -14.65 47.29 8.68
C CYS A 452 -15.21 45.87 8.56
N ILE A 453 -16.53 45.75 8.47
CA ILE A 453 -17.25 44.49 8.23
C ILE A 453 -18.25 44.71 7.09
N TYR A 454 -18.20 43.84 6.07
CA TYR A 454 -19.17 43.79 4.98
C TYR A 454 -19.69 42.35 4.83
N LEU A 455 -20.99 42.15 5.07
CA LEU A 455 -21.65 40.85 4.95
C LEU A 455 -22.77 40.89 3.93
N GLU A 456 -22.73 39.98 2.96
CA GLU A 456 -23.78 39.72 1.99
C GLU A 456 -24.26 38.27 2.17
N LYS A 457 -25.56 38.03 2.43
CA LYS A 457 -26.13 36.68 2.55
C LYS A 457 -25.33 35.76 3.50
N SER A 458 -24.90 36.33 4.63
CA SER A 458 -23.93 35.74 5.57
C SER A 458 -24.29 36.08 7.02
N ALA A 459 -23.68 35.41 8.00
CA ALA A 459 -23.88 35.71 9.42
C ALA A 459 -22.55 35.86 10.20
N LEU A 460 -22.52 36.74 11.21
CA LEU A 460 -21.38 36.94 12.11
C LEU A 460 -21.84 37.22 13.55
N GLN A 461 -21.03 36.77 14.52
CA GLN A 461 -21.18 37.13 15.93
C GLN A 461 -20.06 38.09 16.37
N LEU A 462 -20.38 39.11 17.17
CA LEU A 462 -19.41 40.06 17.74
C LEU A 462 -19.38 39.92 19.26
N GLU A 463 -18.20 39.71 19.83
CA GLU A 463 -17.99 39.48 21.27
C GLU A 463 -16.74 40.21 21.76
N GLY A 464 -16.85 41.53 22.02
CA GLY A 464 -15.76 42.30 22.64
C GLY A 464 -14.74 42.94 21.70
N CYS A 465 -15.09 43.18 20.44
CA CYS A 465 -14.21 43.84 19.47
C CYS A 465 -14.06 45.36 19.68
N GLU A 466 -13.28 46.01 18.81
CA GLU A 466 -13.14 47.46 18.74
C GLU A 466 -13.24 47.95 17.29
N PHE A 467 -14.03 48.99 17.05
CA PHE A 467 -14.11 49.67 15.76
C PHE A 467 -13.27 50.95 15.78
N GLY A 468 -12.11 50.91 15.09
CA GLY A 468 -11.24 52.05 14.84
C GLY A 468 -11.73 52.91 13.67
N ALA A 469 -10.86 53.77 13.12
CA ALA A 469 -11.24 54.62 11.99
C ALA A 469 -11.60 53.82 10.74
N CYS A 470 -12.62 54.25 9.99
CA CYS A 470 -13.14 53.51 8.86
C CYS A 470 -13.51 54.45 7.70
N ALA A 471 -12.98 54.15 6.51
CA ALA A 471 -13.20 54.94 5.30
C ALA A 471 -14.64 54.88 4.75
N SER A 472 -15.40 53.84 5.10
CA SER A 472 -16.81 53.68 4.75
C SER A 472 -17.67 53.49 6.01
N VAL A 473 -18.22 52.29 6.24
CA VAL A 473 -19.13 52.00 7.37
C VAL A 473 -18.50 50.94 8.28
N HIS A 474 -18.72 51.01 9.60
CA HIS A 474 -18.17 49.97 10.50
C HIS A 474 -18.78 48.59 10.23
N VAL A 475 -20.11 48.48 10.11
CA VAL A 475 -20.79 47.22 9.74
C VAL A 475 -21.83 47.46 8.64
N VAL A 476 -21.64 46.83 7.48
CA VAL A 476 -22.63 46.76 6.39
C VAL A 476 -23.22 45.35 6.31
N LEU A 477 -24.55 45.26 6.32
CA LEU A 477 -25.30 44.01 6.15
C LEU A 477 -26.25 44.11 4.96
N ASP A 478 -26.08 43.25 3.96
CA ASP A 478 -26.99 43.12 2.81
C ASP A 478 -27.57 41.70 2.75
N SER A 479 -28.86 41.56 3.10
CA SER A 479 -29.49 40.25 3.34
C SER A 479 -28.70 39.35 4.31
N ALA A 480 -27.99 39.97 5.26
CA ALA A 480 -27.08 39.33 6.20
C ALA A 480 -27.48 39.57 7.67
N TRP A 481 -26.92 38.78 8.60
CA TRP A 481 -27.23 38.87 10.03
C TRP A 481 -25.99 39.16 10.87
N CYS A 482 -26.13 39.99 11.89
CA CYS A 482 -25.09 40.25 12.89
C CYS A 482 -25.67 40.20 14.30
N TYR A 483 -25.03 39.44 15.18
CA TYR A 483 -25.40 39.32 16.60
C TYR A 483 -24.30 39.90 17.48
N VAL A 484 -24.61 40.93 18.25
CA VAL A 484 -23.70 41.47 19.27
C VAL A 484 -23.97 40.75 20.59
N LEU A 485 -22.98 39.99 21.05
CA LEU A 485 -23.05 39.12 22.23
C LEU A 485 -22.42 39.76 23.48
N ALA A 486 -21.47 40.69 23.31
CA ALA A 486 -20.80 41.38 24.42
C ALA A 486 -20.56 42.87 24.11
N SER A 487 -20.34 43.64 25.18
CA SER A 487 -19.94 45.05 25.13
C SER A 487 -18.69 45.27 24.29
N TYR A 488 -18.63 46.36 23.53
CA TYR A 488 -17.53 46.66 22.60
C TYR A 488 -17.22 48.16 22.53
N THR A 489 -16.07 48.50 21.93
CA THR A 489 -15.58 49.89 21.86
C THR A 489 -15.64 50.44 20.44
N ILE A 490 -15.90 51.75 20.32
CA ILE A 490 -15.80 52.54 19.11
C ILE A 490 -14.81 53.68 19.38
N SER A 491 -13.72 53.72 18.62
CA SER A 491 -12.58 54.62 18.82
C SER A 491 -12.17 55.38 17.57
N GLY A 492 -12.93 55.24 16.48
CA GLY A 492 -12.78 56.03 15.26
C GLY A 492 -14.10 56.39 14.61
N SER A 493 -14.05 57.38 13.73
CA SER A 493 -15.17 57.83 12.91
C SER A 493 -15.37 56.92 11.70
N ALA A 494 -16.62 56.90 11.20
CA ALA A 494 -17.02 56.27 9.94
C ALA A 494 -18.16 57.06 9.31
N ALA A 495 -18.50 56.82 8.05
CA ALA A 495 -19.71 57.39 7.46
C ALA A 495 -20.96 56.99 8.27
N GLN A 496 -21.03 55.73 8.71
CA GLN A 496 -22.06 55.19 9.60
C GLN A 496 -21.42 54.11 10.50
N HIS A 497 -21.97 53.86 11.69
CA HIS A 497 -21.55 52.70 12.46
C HIS A 497 -22.26 51.42 11.96
N ILE A 498 -23.56 51.48 11.69
CA ILE A 498 -24.33 50.33 11.19
C ILE A 498 -25.13 50.74 9.97
N LEU A 499 -25.02 49.97 8.89
CA LEU A 499 -25.89 49.99 7.72
C LEU A 499 -26.52 48.62 7.53
N ALA A 500 -27.82 48.52 7.84
CA ALA A 500 -28.62 47.35 7.53
C ALA A 500 -29.45 47.63 6.26
N SER A 501 -29.29 46.82 5.22
CA SER A 501 -30.07 46.83 3.98
C SER A 501 -30.68 45.47 3.63
N THR A 502 -31.70 45.48 2.77
CA THR A 502 -32.23 44.30 2.05
C THR A 502 -32.61 43.13 2.97
N GLY A 503 -33.50 43.37 3.94
CA GLY A 503 -33.99 42.36 4.87
C GLY A 503 -32.95 41.83 5.88
N SER A 504 -31.79 42.47 5.99
CA SER A 504 -30.77 42.14 7.01
C SER A 504 -31.26 42.38 8.44
N GLN A 505 -30.55 41.78 9.40
CA GLN A 505 -30.84 41.92 10.83
C GLN A 505 -29.58 42.23 11.62
N PHE A 506 -29.55 43.37 12.31
CA PHE A 506 -28.53 43.69 13.31
C PHE A 506 -29.17 43.60 14.70
N ILE A 507 -28.74 42.65 15.52
CA ILE A 507 -29.36 42.36 16.81
C ILE A 507 -28.32 42.45 17.92
N TYR A 508 -28.59 43.31 18.90
CA TYR A 508 -27.87 43.27 20.17
C TYR A 508 -28.59 42.34 21.16
N LEU A 509 -27.81 41.63 21.98
CA LEU A 509 -28.32 41.17 23.27
C LEU A 509 -28.53 42.38 24.20
N GLY A 510 -29.51 42.28 25.11
CA GLY A 510 -29.80 43.35 26.07
C GLY A 510 -28.77 43.38 27.21
N GLY A 511 -28.57 44.56 27.81
CA GLY A 511 -27.65 44.77 28.93
C GLY A 511 -26.20 45.07 28.53
N LEU A 512 -25.94 45.34 27.25
CA LEU A 512 -24.59 45.61 26.73
C LEU A 512 -24.23 47.11 26.78
N THR A 513 -22.93 47.39 26.90
CA THR A 513 -22.37 48.74 26.79
C THR A 513 -21.60 48.91 25.48
N VAL A 514 -21.89 49.99 24.77
CA VAL A 514 -21.09 50.45 23.62
C VAL A 514 -20.32 51.70 24.07
N ALA A 515 -19.00 51.59 24.15
CA ALA A 515 -18.14 52.66 24.64
C ALA A 515 -17.56 53.48 23.49
N LEU A 516 -17.77 54.80 23.48
CA LEU A 516 -17.28 55.72 22.47
C LEU A 516 -16.11 56.55 23.02
N THR A 517 -14.98 56.55 22.31
CA THR A 517 -13.78 57.30 22.67
C THR A 517 -13.38 58.27 21.55
N GLY A 518 -12.93 59.47 21.90
CA GLY A 518 -12.46 60.47 20.92
C GLY A 518 -13.55 61.25 20.18
N THR A 519 -14.83 61.13 20.58
CA THR A 519 -15.99 61.79 19.92
C THR A 519 -16.10 61.51 18.42
N PRO A 520 -16.26 60.23 18.01
CA PRO A 520 -16.38 59.87 16.60
C PRO A 520 -17.59 60.53 15.92
N ALA A 521 -17.47 60.76 14.62
CA ALA A 521 -18.51 61.34 13.77
C ALA A 521 -19.20 60.26 12.92
N PHE A 522 -20.52 60.36 12.75
CA PHE A 522 -21.35 59.49 11.92
C PHE A 522 -22.52 60.24 11.29
N ASN A 523 -22.99 59.84 10.11
CA ASN A 523 -24.16 60.45 9.48
C ASN A 523 -25.02 59.44 8.68
N PRO A 524 -25.98 58.76 9.34
CA PRO A 524 -26.20 58.65 10.80
C PRO A 524 -25.30 57.61 11.49
N PHE A 525 -25.38 57.54 12.82
CA PHE A 525 -24.82 56.43 13.60
C PHE A 525 -25.38 55.07 13.14
N VAL A 526 -26.70 54.94 12.98
CA VAL A 526 -27.35 53.69 12.53
C VAL A 526 -28.36 53.93 11.40
N SER A 527 -28.32 53.07 10.38
CA SER A 527 -29.26 53.07 9.25
C SER A 527 -29.97 51.72 9.14
N ALA A 528 -31.29 51.76 8.97
CA ALA A 528 -32.11 50.63 8.55
C ALA A 528 -32.84 50.99 7.24
N THR A 529 -32.70 50.15 6.21
CA THR A 529 -33.31 50.37 4.90
C THR A 529 -33.73 49.08 4.20
N ILE A 530 -34.65 49.19 3.24
CA ILE A 530 -35.12 48.09 2.38
C ILE A 530 -35.54 46.87 3.24
N GLY A 531 -36.48 47.09 4.16
CA GLY A 531 -37.05 46.06 5.04
C GLY A 531 -36.09 45.46 6.09
N SER A 532 -34.88 45.99 6.28
CA SER A 532 -33.97 45.53 7.33
C SER A 532 -34.44 45.85 8.74
N VAL A 533 -34.01 45.08 9.74
CA VAL A 533 -34.30 45.32 11.16
C VAL A 533 -33.01 45.58 11.96
N VAL A 534 -33.02 46.64 12.77
CA VAL A 534 -32.03 46.85 13.84
C VAL A 534 -32.73 46.75 15.19
N ARG A 535 -32.33 45.79 16.03
CA ARG A 535 -32.86 45.59 17.38
C ARG A 535 -31.79 45.90 18.42
N ALA A 536 -31.93 47.04 19.06
CA ALA A 536 -30.93 47.67 19.93
C ALA A 536 -31.54 48.03 21.30
N ALA A 537 -32.37 47.17 21.90
CA ALA A 537 -33.05 47.45 23.16
C ALA A 537 -32.16 47.15 24.39
N GLY A 538 -32.19 48.02 25.40
CA GLY A 538 -31.49 47.80 26.68
C GLY A 538 -29.98 47.98 26.61
N LEU A 539 -29.49 48.94 25.81
CA LEU A 539 -28.08 49.28 25.67
C LEU A 539 -27.71 50.51 26.50
N THR A 540 -26.45 50.56 26.93
CA THR A 540 -25.82 51.76 27.47
C THR A 540 -24.80 52.28 26.46
N PHE A 541 -24.91 53.54 26.07
CA PHE A 541 -23.84 54.23 25.33
C PHE A 541 -23.05 55.10 26.30
N SER A 542 -21.72 54.98 26.31
CA SER A 542 -20.83 55.84 27.10
C SER A 542 -19.93 56.66 26.18
N GLY A 543 -19.59 57.89 26.59
CA GLY A 543 -18.97 58.88 25.71
C GLY A 543 -19.97 59.57 24.79
N SER A 544 -19.47 60.25 23.76
CA SER A 544 -20.26 61.09 22.85
C SER A 544 -19.91 60.83 21.38
N ALA A 545 -20.80 61.24 20.47
CA ALA A 545 -20.58 61.23 19.03
C ALA A 545 -21.20 62.47 18.38
N THR A 546 -20.77 62.80 17.16
CA THR A 546 -21.35 63.89 16.34
C THR A 546 -22.08 63.37 15.10
N GLY A 547 -22.99 64.19 14.58
CA GLY A 547 -23.87 63.89 13.45
C GLY A 547 -25.20 63.26 13.87
N SER A 548 -25.94 62.71 12.90
CA SER A 548 -27.32 62.28 13.07
C SER A 548 -27.44 60.91 13.75
N ARG A 549 -28.45 60.74 14.61
CA ARG A 549 -28.57 59.52 15.44
C ARG A 549 -29.00 58.28 14.68
N TYR A 550 -29.94 58.41 13.75
CA TYR A 550 -30.46 57.27 12.99
C TYR A 550 -31.09 57.69 11.67
N SER A 551 -31.22 56.75 10.73
CA SER A 551 -32.07 56.87 9.55
C SER A 551 -32.86 55.58 9.37
N SER A 552 -34.18 55.70 9.23
CA SER A 552 -35.08 54.57 8.97
C SER A 552 -35.89 54.84 7.70
N THR A 553 -35.66 54.05 6.65
CA THR A 553 -36.20 54.31 5.30
C THR A 553 -36.65 53.03 4.62
N LEU A 554 -37.49 53.13 3.57
CA LEU A 554 -37.88 51.99 2.71
C LEU A 554 -38.34 50.75 3.52
N ASN A 555 -39.27 50.98 4.44
CA ASN A 555 -39.79 49.98 5.39
C ASN A 555 -38.75 49.31 6.31
N GLY A 556 -37.55 49.89 6.46
CA GLY A 556 -36.60 49.51 7.53
C GLY A 556 -37.20 49.78 8.92
N ALA A 557 -36.77 49.03 9.92
CA ALA A 557 -37.26 49.18 11.29
C ALA A 557 -36.10 49.24 12.29
N ILE A 558 -36.15 50.22 13.19
CA ILE A 558 -35.21 50.36 14.31
C ILE A 558 -36.00 50.24 15.62
N SER A 559 -35.65 49.27 16.46
CA SER A 559 -36.26 49.06 17.78
C SER A 559 -35.22 49.35 18.87
N SER A 560 -35.53 50.34 19.70
CA SER A 560 -34.65 50.98 20.68
C SER A 560 -35.35 51.35 21.99
N GLY A 561 -36.69 51.28 22.05
CA GLY A 561 -37.49 51.69 23.20
C GLY A 561 -38.06 53.11 23.08
N GLY A 562 -38.18 53.62 21.85
CA GLY A 562 -38.99 54.79 21.51
C GLY A 562 -38.38 56.16 21.81
N ASN A 563 -37.21 56.24 22.45
CA ASN A 563 -36.54 57.51 22.74
C ASN A 563 -35.74 58.02 21.51
N PRO A 564 -36.10 59.14 20.86
CA PRO A 564 -35.38 59.64 19.67
C PRO A 564 -33.93 60.08 19.92
N ASN A 565 -33.53 60.17 21.19
CA ASN A 565 -32.16 60.50 21.61
C ASN A 565 -31.34 59.26 22.05
N TYR A 566 -31.85 58.05 21.82
CA TYR A 566 -31.25 56.81 22.34
C TYR A 566 -29.86 56.49 21.77
N PHE A 567 -29.64 56.70 20.48
CA PHE A 567 -28.34 56.48 19.84
C PHE A 567 -27.41 57.71 19.99
N PRO A 568 -26.08 57.51 20.00
CA PRO A 568 -25.11 58.62 19.99
C PRO A 568 -25.29 59.56 18.80
N GLY A 569 -25.06 60.85 19.01
CA GLY A 569 -25.14 61.89 17.99
C GLY A 569 -25.63 63.23 18.55
N ASN A 570 -25.33 64.32 17.86
CA ASN A 570 -25.75 65.68 18.22
C ASN A 570 -26.84 66.25 17.28
N ALA A 571 -27.19 65.56 16.19
CA ALA A 571 -28.30 65.90 15.31
C ALA A 571 -29.43 64.86 15.40
N ALA A 572 -30.66 65.27 15.13
CA ALA A 572 -31.83 64.39 15.14
C ALA A 572 -31.71 63.25 14.10
N GLY A 573 -32.36 62.11 14.38
CA GLY A 573 -32.54 61.04 13.40
C GLY A 573 -33.73 61.31 12.47
N SER A 574 -33.83 60.54 11.38
CA SER A 574 -34.88 60.68 10.37
C SER A 574 -35.64 59.38 10.13
N VAL A 575 -36.92 59.52 9.77
CA VAL A 575 -37.81 58.42 9.36
C VAL A 575 -38.52 58.85 8.08
N ALA A 576 -38.49 58.02 7.05
CA ALA A 576 -39.16 58.29 5.77
C ALA A 576 -39.59 57.00 5.06
N THR A 577 -40.45 57.12 4.04
CA THR A 577 -40.81 56.03 3.11
C THR A 577 -41.17 54.71 3.82
N GLY A 578 -42.09 54.78 4.79
CA GLY A 578 -42.58 53.62 5.55
C GLY A 578 -41.61 53.06 6.61
N GLY A 579 -40.44 53.67 6.79
CA GLY A 579 -39.52 53.31 7.87
C GLY A 579 -40.14 53.47 9.26
N GLN A 580 -39.63 52.73 10.24
CA GLN A 580 -40.10 52.76 11.62
C GLN A 580 -38.94 53.00 12.62
N TYR A 581 -39.24 53.71 13.70
CA TYR A 581 -38.38 53.91 14.86
C TYR A 581 -39.24 53.76 16.12
N ALA A 582 -38.91 52.79 16.98
CA ALA A 582 -39.70 52.37 18.14
C ALA A 582 -38.82 51.92 19.32
#